data_AF-A0A0E3V8Z4-F1
#
_entry.id   AF-A0A0E3V8Z4-F1
#
_cell.length_a   1.000
_cell.length_b   1.000
_cell.length_c   1.000
_cell.angle_alpha   90.00
_cell.angle_beta   90.00
_cell.angle_gamma   90.00
#
_symmetry.space_group_name_H-M   'P 1'
#
loop_
_entity.id
_entity.type
_entity.pdbx_description
1 polymer ?
#
loop_
_entity_poly.entity_id
_entity_poly.type
_entity_poly.pdbx_seq_one_letter_code
_entity_poly.pdbx_strand_id
1 'polypeptide(L)'
;MLELVVAHYTENLNWLRNLPTGIRTTVYTKSPEPITEPHTLPLPNIGREAHTYLHHLASRYDSLADWTIFCQGKPFDHAYDFKKTIREFDSERSELSGTGIDPGATQLRSFRWFGHLIDTDDNQGHRLFVPWSKNEDGRDLDLIGFHHALFGTDGPDFYTFVLGAQFAVHKTLVQSRPRSFYEHALNISVSFPDAAHCFERSWDRVFGVVGIDPNWLAGRQTVQLKQMKHQQVNPSQ
;
A
#
# COMPACT_ATOMS: atom_id res chain seq x y z
N MET A 1 19.57 -0.46 0.89
CA MET A 1 18.98 0.75 1.50
C MET A 1 17.49 0.55 1.68
N LEU A 2 16.92 0.99 2.81
CA LEU A 2 15.48 0.97 3.07
C LEU A 2 14.93 2.40 3.14
N GLU A 3 13.86 2.66 2.40
CA GLU A 3 13.14 3.95 2.41
C GLU A 3 11.69 3.77 2.87
N LEU A 4 11.21 4.69 3.71
CA LEU A 4 9.81 4.84 4.10
C LEU A 4 9.23 6.06 3.37
N VAL A 5 8.23 5.81 2.54
CA VAL A 5 7.49 6.82 1.77
C VAL A 5 6.12 7.03 2.39
N VAL A 6 5.85 8.27 2.82
CA VAL A 6 4.61 8.63 3.51
C VAL A 6 3.76 9.56 2.66
N ALA A 7 2.51 9.17 2.41
CA ALA A 7 1.49 10.03 1.83
C ALA A 7 0.80 10.82 2.94
N HIS A 8 1.11 12.10 3.05
CA HIS A 8 0.67 12.98 4.14
C HIS A 8 -0.30 14.05 3.62
N TYR A 9 -1.32 14.36 4.42
CA TYR A 9 -2.17 15.54 4.28
C TYR A 9 -2.09 16.41 5.53
N THR A 10 -2.85 16.10 6.59
CA THR A 10 -2.92 16.89 7.84
C THR A 10 -2.69 16.05 9.09
N GLU A 11 -2.28 14.79 8.93
CA GLU A 11 -2.08 13.86 10.03
C GLU A 11 -0.86 14.24 10.90
N ASN A 12 -0.91 13.90 12.19
CA ASN A 12 0.24 14.11 13.06
C ASN A 12 1.38 13.13 12.73
N LEU A 13 2.49 13.64 12.22
CA LEU A 13 3.67 12.85 11.81
C LEU A 13 4.71 12.60 12.91
N ASN A 14 4.45 12.95 14.19
CA ASN A 14 5.40 12.74 15.29
C ASN A 14 5.83 11.27 15.43
N TRP A 15 5.05 10.32 14.94
CA TRP A 15 5.37 8.90 14.98
C TRP A 15 6.61 8.53 14.14
N LEU A 16 6.99 9.37 13.16
CA LEU A 16 8.23 9.25 12.37
C LEU A 16 9.48 9.46 13.22
N ARG A 17 9.35 10.09 14.40
CA ARG A 17 10.44 10.17 15.38
C ARG A 17 10.73 8.77 15.92
N ASN A 18 12.00 8.45 16.16
CA ASN A 18 12.44 7.15 16.68
C ASN A 18 12.12 5.95 15.76
N LEU A 19 12.21 6.16 14.44
CA LEU A 19 12.40 5.06 13.49
C LEU A 19 13.86 4.55 13.56
N PRO A 20 14.13 3.30 13.17
CA PRO A 20 15.50 2.81 13.04
C PRO A 20 16.36 3.74 12.17
N THR A 21 17.61 3.98 12.59
CA THR A 21 18.52 4.95 11.95
C THR A 21 18.85 4.62 10.49
N GLY A 22 18.73 3.34 10.10
CA GLY A 22 18.95 2.89 8.73
C GLY A 22 17.79 3.16 7.75
N ILE A 23 16.67 3.71 8.23
CA ILE A 23 15.49 3.99 7.40
C ILE A 23 15.51 5.45 6.96
N ARG A 24 15.75 5.65 5.66
CA ARG A 24 15.52 6.94 5.03
C ARG A 24 14.02 7.22 4.99
N THR A 25 13.60 8.43 5.31
CA THR A 25 12.19 8.82 5.22
C THR A 25 12.01 9.88 4.15
N THR A 26 11.01 9.69 3.29
CA THR A 26 10.55 10.69 2.32
C THR A 26 9.06 10.93 2.56
N VAL A 27 8.69 12.15 2.94
CA VAL A 27 7.30 12.53 3.15
C VAL A 27 6.85 13.30 1.93
N TYR A 28 5.77 12.88 1.27
CA TYR A 28 5.08 13.71 0.30
C TYR A 28 3.85 14.32 0.96
N THR A 29 3.83 15.63 1.06
CA THR A 29 2.75 16.37 1.72
C THR A 29 1.82 17.02 0.71
N LYS A 30 0.52 16.85 0.93
CA LYS A 30 -0.57 17.54 0.24
C LYS A 30 -1.21 18.60 1.14
N SER A 31 -0.64 18.83 2.33
CA SER A 31 -1.10 19.84 3.28
C SER A 31 -1.12 21.23 2.63
N PRO A 32 -2.12 22.06 2.92
CA PRO A 32 -2.06 23.48 2.61
C PRO A 32 -1.05 24.24 3.51
N GLU A 33 -0.61 23.63 4.61
CA GLU A 33 0.30 24.26 5.57
C GLU A 33 1.75 24.31 5.05
N PRO A 34 2.52 25.34 5.46
CA PRO A 34 3.94 25.44 5.12
C PRO A 34 4.75 24.21 5.55
N ILE A 35 5.70 23.81 4.70
CA ILE A 35 6.60 22.70 5.00
C ILE A 35 7.61 23.14 6.06
N THR A 36 7.56 22.51 7.24
CA THR A 36 8.48 22.77 8.35
C THR A 36 9.43 21.60 8.62
N GLU A 37 9.06 20.38 8.21
CA GLU A 37 9.80 19.16 8.49
C GLU A 37 10.80 18.81 7.38
N PRO A 38 12.03 18.37 7.71
CA PRO A 38 13.02 17.91 6.73
C PRO A 38 12.50 16.76 5.86
N HIS A 39 13.01 16.64 4.63
CA HIS A 39 12.67 15.56 3.68
C HIS A 39 11.18 15.47 3.33
N THR A 40 10.46 16.58 3.48
CA THR A 40 9.07 16.73 3.06
C THR A 40 9.00 17.42 1.70
N LEU A 41 8.30 16.81 0.76
CA LEU A 41 8.15 17.27 -0.62
C LEU A 41 6.68 17.59 -0.90
N PRO A 42 6.35 18.78 -1.42
CA PRO A 42 4.96 19.13 -1.73
C PRO A 42 4.44 18.33 -2.94
N LEU A 43 3.16 17.96 -2.89
CA LEU A 43 2.39 17.45 -4.03
C LEU A 43 1.02 18.12 -4.10
N PRO A 44 0.40 18.22 -5.30
CA PRO A 44 -0.98 18.66 -5.41
C PRO A 44 -1.93 17.71 -4.67
N ASN A 45 -2.98 18.26 -4.05
CA ASN A 45 -3.98 17.48 -3.32
C ASN A 45 -4.98 16.77 -4.25
N ILE A 46 -4.49 15.78 -5.01
CA ILE A 46 -5.25 14.99 -6.00
C ILE A 46 -4.95 13.50 -5.84
N GLY A 47 -5.85 12.60 -6.26
CA GLY A 47 -5.57 11.15 -6.37
C GLY A 47 -5.14 10.42 -5.08
N ARG A 48 -5.43 10.99 -3.90
CA ARG A 48 -5.22 10.41 -2.55
C ARG A 48 -3.81 9.80 -2.36
N GLU A 49 -3.64 8.72 -1.59
CA GLU A 49 -2.33 8.09 -1.39
C GLU A 49 -1.77 7.44 -2.66
N ALA A 50 -2.63 6.90 -3.52
CA ALA A 50 -2.20 6.22 -4.75
C ALA A 50 -1.38 7.13 -5.66
N HIS A 51 -1.82 8.37 -5.87
CA HIS A 51 -1.04 9.37 -6.62
C HIS A 51 0.33 9.61 -5.99
N THR A 52 0.43 9.66 -4.67
CA THR A 52 1.72 9.86 -3.98
C THR A 52 2.66 8.69 -4.24
N TYR A 53 2.18 7.45 -4.10
CA TYR A 53 3.02 6.26 -4.28
C TYR A 53 3.48 6.13 -5.72
N LEU A 54 2.57 6.34 -6.69
CA LEU A 54 2.88 6.29 -8.12
C LEU A 54 3.81 7.43 -8.54
N HIS A 55 3.65 8.62 -7.98
CA HIS A 55 4.58 9.73 -8.21
C HIS A 55 5.99 9.35 -7.76
N HIS A 56 6.14 8.74 -6.58
CA HIS A 56 7.44 8.26 -6.12
C HIS A 56 8.02 7.20 -7.06
N LEU A 57 7.24 6.17 -7.40
CA LEU A 57 7.67 5.07 -8.27
C LEU A 57 8.11 5.58 -9.66
N ALA A 58 7.37 6.52 -10.25
CA ALA A 58 7.70 7.09 -11.56
C ALA A 58 8.90 8.04 -11.50
N SER A 59 8.88 9.02 -10.59
CA SER A 59 9.91 10.09 -10.52
C SER A 59 11.25 9.62 -9.97
N ARG A 60 11.26 8.56 -9.15
CA ARG A 60 12.46 8.00 -8.54
C ARG A 60 12.91 6.69 -9.18
N TYR A 61 12.29 6.25 -10.27
CA TYR A 61 12.48 4.92 -10.86
C TYR A 61 13.94 4.43 -10.97
N ASP A 62 14.88 5.28 -11.44
CA ASP A 62 16.31 4.92 -11.55
C ASP A 62 17.08 4.98 -10.23
N SER A 63 16.52 5.66 -9.23
CA SER A 63 17.12 5.99 -7.95
C SER A 63 16.41 5.34 -6.75
N LEU A 64 15.52 4.37 -7.00
CA LEU A 64 14.77 3.68 -5.96
C LEU A 64 15.73 3.04 -4.94
N ALA A 65 15.37 3.15 -3.66
CA ALA A 65 16.00 2.33 -2.62
C ALA A 65 15.78 0.85 -2.92
N ASP A 66 16.64 -0.04 -2.40
CA ASP A 66 16.44 -1.49 -2.59
C ASP A 66 15.06 -1.92 -2.12
N TRP A 67 14.64 -1.41 -0.97
CA TRP A 67 13.30 -1.58 -0.44
C TRP A 67 12.63 -0.24 -0.19
N THR A 68 11.37 -0.13 -0.63
CA THR A 68 10.50 1.01 -0.31
C THR A 68 9.25 0.52 0.42
N ILE A 69 8.98 1.11 1.58
CA ILE A 69 7.74 0.93 2.33
C ILE A 69 6.83 2.12 2.03
N PHE A 70 5.58 1.86 1.66
CA PHE A 70 4.56 2.87 1.44
C PHE A 70 3.51 2.84 2.56
N CYS A 71 3.14 4.02 3.07
CA CYS A 71 2.02 4.15 4.01
C CYS A 71 1.38 5.55 3.97
N GLN A 72 0.20 5.68 4.56
CA GLN A 72 -0.48 6.96 4.77
C GLN A 72 0.10 7.70 5.98
N GLY A 73 -0.24 8.98 6.16
CA GLY A 73 0.21 9.82 7.27
C GLY A 73 -0.20 9.32 8.66
N LYS A 74 -1.26 8.51 8.73
CA LYS A 74 -1.73 7.82 9.95
C LYS A 74 -1.86 6.31 9.70
N PRO A 75 -0.74 5.56 9.65
CA PRO A 75 -0.76 4.15 9.28
C PRO A 75 -1.44 3.24 10.32
N PHE A 76 -1.58 3.73 11.55
CA PHE A 76 -2.07 2.94 12.69
C PHE A 76 -3.54 2.54 12.59
N ASP A 77 -4.33 3.25 11.79
CA ASP A 77 -5.75 2.91 11.55
C ASP A 77 -5.89 1.56 10.81
N HIS A 78 -4.85 1.14 10.08
CA HIS A 78 -4.81 -0.10 9.30
C HIS A 78 -3.67 -1.04 9.70
N ALA A 79 -2.68 -0.58 10.46
CA ALA A 79 -1.68 -1.41 11.15
C ALA A 79 -1.39 -0.83 12.54
N TYR A 80 -2.15 -1.20 13.55
CA TYR A 80 -2.01 -0.62 14.90
C TYR A 80 -0.59 -0.77 15.50
N ASP A 81 0.19 -1.75 15.04
CA ASP A 81 1.57 -2.01 15.43
C ASP A 81 2.57 -1.69 14.30
N PHE A 82 2.25 -0.72 13.44
CA PHE A 82 3.04 -0.36 12.25
C PHE A 82 4.55 -0.18 12.54
N LYS A 83 4.92 0.54 13.61
CA LYS A 83 6.33 0.74 13.99
C LYS A 83 7.04 -0.56 14.36
N LYS A 84 6.32 -1.51 14.97
CA LYS A 84 6.86 -2.85 15.28
C LYS A 84 7.07 -3.61 13.98
N THR A 85 6.07 -3.60 13.10
CA THR A 85 6.13 -4.25 11.78
C THR A 85 7.32 -3.75 10.94
N ILE A 86 7.58 -2.44 10.92
CA ILE A 86 8.73 -1.87 10.20
C ILE A 86 10.07 -2.37 10.78
N ARG A 87 10.20 -2.45 12.12
CA ARG A 87 11.44 -2.90 12.78
C ARG A 87 11.71 -4.38 12.51
N GLU A 88 10.67 -5.21 12.57
CA GLU A 88 10.75 -6.63 12.24
C GLU A 88 11.16 -6.80 10.77
N PHE A 89 10.51 -6.06 9.86
CA PHE A 89 10.87 -6.05 8.45
C PHE A 89 12.33 -5.63 8.20
N ASP A 90 12.80 -4.58 8.88
CA ASP A 90 14.18 -4.09 8.77
C ASP A 90 15.22 -5.11 9.28
N SER A 91 14.86 -5.88 10.31
CA SER A 91 15.69 -6.95 10.87
C SER A 91 15.74 -8.14 9.91
N GLU A 92 14.58 -8.64 9.48
CA GLU A 92 14.45 -9.78 8.55
C GLU A 92 15.19 -9.54 7.22
N ARG A 93 15.05 -8.35 6.63
CA ARG A 93 15.75 -8.03 5.37
C ARG A 93 17.27 -7.98 5.55
N SER A 94 17.75 -7.56 6.72
CA SER A 94 19.18 -7.43 7.00
C SER A 94 19.82 -8.81 7.22
N GLU A 95 19.10 -9.71 7.88
CA GLU A 95 19.49 -11.12 7.99
C GLU A 95 19.57 -11.78 6.62
N LEU A 96 18.57 -11.56 5.74
CA LEU A 96 18.58 -12.09 4.38
C LEU A 96 19.77 -11.62 3.56
N SER A 97 20.10 -10.33 3.61
CA SER A 97 21.32 -9.80 2.97
C SER A 97 22.60 -10.48 3.45
N GLY A 98 22.66 -10.91 4.72
CA GLY A 98 23.81 -11.63 5.29
C GLY A 98 23.95 -13.08 4.82
N THR A 99 22.89 -13.69 4.26
CA THR A 99 22.92 -15.08 3.76
C THR A 99 23.48 -15.22 2.35
N GLY A 100 23.74 -14.13 1.64
CA GLY A 100 24.15 -14.14 0.23
C GLY A 100 23.04 -14.54 -0.76
N ILE A 101 21.82 -14.80 -0.28
CA ILE A 101 20.64 -15.00 -1.12
C ILE A 101 20.20 -13.64 -1.63
N ASP A 102 20.16 -13.47 -2.96
CA ASP A 102 19.56 -12.28 -3.57
C ASP A 102 18.06 -12.22 -3.21
N PRO A 103 17.61 -11.21 -2.45
CA PRO A 103 16.20 -11.05 -2.12
C PRO A 103 15.29 -10.92 -3.36
N GLY A 104 15.86 -10.51 -4.50
CA GLY A 104 15.18 -10.45 -5.79
C GLY A 104 15.02 -11.81 -6.49
N ALA A 105 15.77 -12.84 -6.10
CA ALA A 105 15.74 -14.17 -6.73
C ALA A 105 14.59 -15.06 -6.24
N THR A 106 13.98 -14.74 -5.09
CA THR A 106 12.77 -15.41 -4.61
C THR A 106 11.56 -14.51 -4.82
N GLN A 107 10.78 -14.76 -5.88
CA GLN A 107 9.51 -14.05 -6.18
C GLN A 107 8.58 -13.93 -4.95
N LEU A 108 8.68 -14.87 -4.00
CA LEU A 108 7.91 -14.90 -2.74
C LEU A 108 8.40 -13.93 -1.64
N ARG A 109 9.41 -13.08 -1.90
CA ARG A 109 9.94 -12.14 -0.88
C ARG A 109 10.15 -10.72 -1.37
N SER A 110 9.73 -10.33 -2.58
CA SER A 110 9.97 -8.98 -3.13
C SER A 110 8.79 -8.00 -2.94
N PHE A 111 7.70 -8.45 -2.32
CA PHE A 111 6.54 -7.65 -1.95
C PHE A 111 5.97 -8.16 -0.61
N ARG A 112 5.46 -7.25 0.24
CA ARG A 112 4.80 -7.62 1.50
C ARG A 112 3.74 -6.59 1.89
N TRP A 113 2.52 -7.04 2.11
CA TRP A 113 1.47 -6.23 2.72
C TRP A 113 1.72 -5.97 4.21
N PHE A 114 1.35 -4.77 4.67
CA PHE A 114 1.34 -4.35 6.08
C PHE A 114 -0.07 -3.98 6.52
N GLY A 115 -0.62 -4.74 7.45
CA GLY A 115 -1.91 -4.42 8.06
C GLY A 115 -2.37 -5.48 9.05
N HIS A 116 -3.55 -5.27 9.61
CA HIS A 116 -4.17 -6.21 10.55
C HIS A 116 -5.41 -6.91 9.99
N LEU A 117 -5.92 -6.49 8.82
CA LEU A 117 -7.11 -7.04 8.19
C LEU A 117 -6.86 -7.30 6.71
N ILE A 118 -6.92 -8.57 6.34
CA ILE A 118 -7.11 -9.00 4.94
C ILE A 118 -8.60 -9.02 4.68
N ASP A 119 -9.00 -8.49 3.54
CA ASP A 119 -10.37 -8.60 3.06
C ASP A 119 -10.43 -8.85 1.55
N THR A 120 -11.59 -9.27 1.07
CA THR A 120 -11.82 -9.57 -0.35
C THR A 120 -13.03 -8.80 -0.85
N ASP A 121 -12.87 -8.09 -1.95
CA ASP A 121 -14.00 -7.48 -2.67
C ASP A 121 -14.21 -8.18 -4.02
N ASP A 122 -15.40 -8.08 -4.58
CA ASP A 122 -15.63 -8.45 -5.98
C ASP A 122 -15.18 -7.32 -6.92
N ASN A 123 -15.17 -7.60 -8.22
CA ASN A 123 -14.77 -6.66 -9.27
C ASN A 123 -15.76 -5.51 -9.54
N GLN A 124 -16.79 -5.36 -8.70
CA GLN A 124 -17.72 -4.23 -8.71
C GLN A 124 -17.86 -3.57 -7.33
N GLY A 125 -17.08 -4.02 -6.35
CA GLY A 125 -17.07 -3.46 -5.01
C GLY A 125 -18.30 -3.79 -4.16
N HIS A 126 -19.14 -4.75 -4.54
CA HIS A 126 -20.44 -4.97 -3.87
C HIS A 126 -20.30 -5.43 -2.43
N ARG A 127 -19.18 -6.08 -2.07
CA ARG A 127 -18.97 -6.60 -0.72
C ARG A 127 -18.43 -5.56 0.26
N LEU A 128 -17.51 -4.69 -0.17
CA LEU A 128 -16.86 -3.74 0.74
C LEU A 128 -17.07 -2.28 0.37
N PHE A 129 -17.06 -1.91 -0.91
CA PHE A 129 -17.16 -0.52 -1.34
C PHE A 129 -18.60 0.00 -1.34
N VAL A 130 -19.53 -0.75 -1.92
CA VAL A 130 -20.96 -0.38 -1.96
C VAL A 130 -21.55 -0.17 -0.56
N PRO A 131 -21.39 -1.09 0.41
CA PRO A 131 -21.94 -0.90 1.76
C PRO A 131 -21.10 0.02 2.64
N TRP A 132 -20.01 0.61 2.12
CA TRP A 132 -19.14 1.48 2.91
C TRP A 132 -19.87 2.76 3.31
N SER A 133 -19.83 3.12 4.58
CA SER A 133 -20.58 4.27 5.11
C SER A 133 -20.22 5.63 4.50
N LYS A 134 -19.04 5.76 3.85
CA LYS A 134 -18.66 6.99 3.12
C LYS A 134 -19.00 6.94 1.63
N ASN A 135 -19.55 5.82 1.15
CA ASN A 135 -20.13 5.68 -0.17
C ASN A 135 -21.63 5.99 -0.11
N GLU A 136 -21.96 7.27 0.09
CA GLU A 136 -23.33 7.70 0.40
C GLU A 136 -24.35 7.45 -0.73
N ASP A 137 -23.89 7.41 -1.97
CA ASP A 137 -24.72 7.13 -3.15
C ASP A 137 -24.82 5.63 -3.49
N GLY A 138 -24.09 4.77 -2.77
CA GLY A 138 -24.12 3.32 -2.94
C GLY A 138 -23.66 2.87 -4.34
N ARG A 139 -22.87 3.68 -5.05
CA ARG A 139 -22.40 3.32 -6.40
C ARG A 139 -21.40 2.18 -6.37
N ASP A 140 -21.36 1.43 -7.47
CA ASP A 140 -20.38 0.36 -7.70
C ASP A 140 -18.96 0.92 -7.85
N LEU A 141 -17.97 0.10 -7.49
CA LEU A 141 -16.57 0.35 -7.77
C LEU A 141 -16.17 -0.36 -9.06
N ASP A 142 -16.00 0.39 -10.15
CA ASP A 142 -15.67 -0.16 -11.48
C ASP A 142 -14.22 -0.70 -11.55
N LEU A 143 -13.95 -1.83 -10.88
CA LEU A 143 -12.65 -2.52 -10.95
C LEU A 143 -12.44 -3.19 -12.30
N ILE A 144 -13.50 -3.57 -13.01
CA ILE A 144 -13.41 -4.13 -14.37
C ILE A 144 -12.82 -3.07 -15.30
N GLY A 145 -13.45 -1.89 -15.39
CA GLY A 145 -12.98 -0.78 -16.20
C GLY A 145 -11.61 -0.27 -15.74
N PHE A 146 -11.38 -0.20 -14.43
CA PHE A 146 -10.06 0.16 -13.89
C PHE A 146 -8.97 -0.82 -14.33
N HIS A 147 -9.22 -2.13 -14.27
CA HIS A 147 -8.24 -3.15 -14.62
C HIS A 147 -7.88 -3.06 -16.11
N HIS A 148 -8.89 -2.89 -16.98
CA HIS A 148 -8.65 -2.64 -18.39
C HIS A 148 -7.86 -1.35 -18.63
N ALA A 149 -8.24 -0.25 -17.97
CA ALA A 149 -7.58 1.04 -18.14
C ALA A 149 -6.10 0.99 -17.70
N LEU A 150 -5.79 0.26 -16.62
CA LEU A 150 -4.44 0.19 -16.06
C LEU A 150 -3.56 -0.89 -16.72
N PHE A 151 -4.10 -2.09 -16.93
CA PHE A 151 -3.34 -3.26 -17.37
C PHE A 151 -3.58 -3.67 -18.82
N GLY A 152 -4.67 -3.19 -19.44
CA GLY A 152 -5.06 -3.58 -20.80
C GLY A 152 -5.63 -5.00 -20.91
N THR A 153 -6.03 -5.62 -19.79
CA THR A 153 -6.56 -6.98 -19.73
C THR A 153 -7.80 -7.05 -18.84
N ASP A 154 -8.54 -8.15 -18.93
CA ASP A 154 -9.60 -8.47 -17.98
C ASP A 154 -9.00 -8.70 -16.59
N GLY A 155 -9.70 -8.26 -15.55
CA GLY A 155 -9.34 -8.50 -14.15
C GLY A 155 -9.95 -9.79 -13.58
N PRO A 156 -9.53 -10.23 -12.39
CA PRO A 156 -10.19 -11.33 -11.68
C PRO A 156 -11.58 -10.92 -11.19
N ASP A 157 -12.42 -11.90 -10.86
CA ASP A 157 -13.71 -11.69 -10.21
C ASP A 157 -13.58 -11.18 -8.77
N PHE A 158 -12.47 -11.50 -8.11
CA PHE A 158 -12.22 -11.18 -6.70
C PHE A 158 -10.82 -10.57 -6.50
N TYR A 159 -10.77 -9.55 -5.65
CA TYR A 159 -9.56 -8.85 -5.23
C TYR A 159 -9.38 -9.04 -3.72
N THR A 160 -8.41 -9.86 -3.32
CA THR A 160 -8.01 -10.02 -1.93
C THR A 160 -6.81 -9.12 -1.63
N PHE A 161 -6.92 -8.29 -0.60
CA PHE A 161 -5.95 -7.25 -0.28
C PHE A 161 -5.88 -7.01 1.23
N VAL A 162 -4.88 -6.25 1.66
CA VAL A 162 -4.80 -5.76 3.05
C VAL A 162 -5.28 -4.32 3.08
N LEU A 163 -6.24 -4.03 3.97
CA LEU A 163 -6.80 -2.69 4.10
C LEU A 163 -5.71 -1.67 4.45
N GLY A 164 -5.84 -0.45 3.93
CA GLY A 164 -4.98 0.69 4.23
C GLY A 164 -3.86 0.94 3.23
N ALA A 165 -3.76 0.14 2.15
CA ALA A 165 -2.78 0.31 1.08
C ALA A 165 -1.31 0.41 1.55
N GLN A 166 -0.93 -0.30 2.62
CA GLN A 166 0.42 -0.23 3.17
C GLN A 166 1.20 -1.49 2.81
N PHE A 167 2.38 -1.32 2.24
CA PHE A 167 3.19 -2.45 1.77
C PHE A 167 4.67 -2.08 1.64
N ALA A 168 5.52 -3.09 1.57
CA ALA A 168 6.90 -2.99 1.16
C ALA A 168 7.09 -3.62 -0.22
N VAL A 169 7.91 -3.02 -1.08
CA VAL A 169 8.26 -3.56 -2.40
C VAL A 169 9.74 -3.37 -2.69
N HIS A 170 10.36 -4.37 -3.30
CA HIS A 170 11.76 -4.33 -3.70
C HIS A 170 11.92 -3.68 -5.08
N LYS A 171 12.99 -2.91 -5.30
CA LYS A 171 13.22 -2.20 -6.57
C LYS A 171 13.24 -3.11 -7.79
N THR A 172 13.73 -4.34 -7.67
CA THR A 172 13.77 -5.28 -8.81
C THR A 172 12.38 -5.66 -9.26
N LEU A 173 11.42 -5.74 -8.34
CA LEU A 173 10.02 -6.01 -8.68
C LEU A 173 9.37 -4.79 -9.32
N VAL A 174 9.66 -3.59 -8.81
CA VAL A 174 9.22 -2.33 -9.47
C VAL A 174 9.78 -2.25 -10.90
N GLN A 175 11.08 -2.53 -11.06
CA GLN A 175 11.78 -2.43 -12.34
C GLN A 175 11.47 -3.60 -13.29
N SER A 176 10.70 -4.60 -12.86
CA SER A 176 10.15 -5.61 -13.77
C SER A 176 9.10 -5.03 -14.74
N ARG A 177 8.58 -3.84 -14.43
CA ARG A 177 7.73 -3.04 -15.33
C ARG A 177 8.46 -1.77 -15.75
N PRO A 178 8.29 -1.30 -17.00
CA PRO A 178 8.94 -0.07 -17.46
C PRO A 178 8.43 1.15 -16.71
N ARG A 179 9.24 2.22 -16.62
CA ARG A 179 8.82 3.51 -16.04
C ARG A 179 7.49 4.02 -16.60
N SER A 180 7.28 3.87 -17.90
CA SER A 180 6.06 4.31 -18.59
C SER A 180 4.78 3.67 -18.03
N PHE A 181 4.87 2.47 -17.45
CA PHE A 181 3.74 1.86 -16.74
C PHE A 181 3.37 2.66 -15.49
N TYR A 182 4.35 3.11 -14.70
CA TYR A 182 4.11 3.91 -13.50
C TYR A 182 3.66 5.34 -13.84
N GLU A 183 4.13 5.91 -14.94
CA GLU A 183 3.64 7.19 -15.47
C GLU A 183 2.18 7.09 -15.92
N HIS A 184 1.82 6.01 -16.61
CA HIS A 184 0.44 5.72 -16.99
C HIS A 184 -0.46 5.51 -15.75
N ALA A 185 -0.01 4.68 -14.82
CA ALA A 185 -0.71 4.43 -13.57
C ALA A 185 -0.91 5.74 -12.76
N LEU A 186 0.11 6.61 -12.71
CA LEU A 186 0.02 7.93 -12.10
C LEU A 186 -1.09 8.76 -12.75
N ASN A 187 -1.20 8.77 -14.07
CA ASN A 187 -2.30 9.42 -14.77
C ASN A 187 -3.67 8.79 -14.41
N ILE A 188 -3.77 7.46 -14.37
CA ILE A 188 -4.99 6.74 -13.96
C ILE A 188 -5.42 7.10 -12.53
N SER A 189 -4.47 7.31 -11.62
CA SER A 189 -4.75 7.67 -10.21
C SER A 189 -5.51 8.99 -10.03
N VAL A 190 -5.54 9.82 -11.08
CA VAL A 190 -6.24 11.12 -11.10
C VAL A 190 -7.43 11.10 -12.05
N SER A 191 -7.31 10.42 -13.20
CA SER A 191 -8.31 10.46 -14.26
C SER A 191 -9.42 9.42 -14.13
N PHE A 192 -9.18 8.32 -13.40
CA PHE A 192 -10.18 7.27 -13.24
C PHE A 192 -11.04 7.50 -11.97
N PRO A 193 -12.38 7.36 -12.06
CA PRO A 193 -13.26 7.49 -10.89
C PRO A 193 -12.88 6.53 -9.77
N ASP A 194 -12.83 7.00 -8.52
CA ASP A 194 -12.53 6.17 -7.35
C ASP A 194 -11.19 5.41 -7.42
N ALA A 195 -10.24 5.86 -8.26
CA ALA A 195 -8.99 5.14 -8.55
C ALA A 195 -8.23 4.72 -7.29
N ALA A 196 -8.21 5.53 -6.24
CA ALA A 196 -7.55 5.19 -4.97
C ALA A 196 -8.11 3.89 -4.35
N HIS A 197 -9.43 3.68 -4.40
CA HIS A 197 -10.07 2.47 -3.89
C HIS A 197 -9.80 1.26 -4.78
N CYS A 198 -9.67 1.47 -6.10
CA CYS A 198 -9.23 0.44 -7.03
C CYS A 198 -7.76 0.05 -6.82
N PHE A 199 -6.87 1.03 -6.61
CA PHE A 199 -5.45 0.81 -6.33
C PHE A 199 -5.24 0.08 -5.00
N GLU A 200 -5.97 0.45 -3.94
CA GLU A 200 -5.91 -0.23 -2.64
C GLU A 200 -6.13 -1.75 -2.78
N ARG A 201 -7.06 -2.16 -3.66
CA ARG A 201 -7.39 -3.56 -3.95
C ARG A 201 -6.38 -4.28 -4.85
N SER A 202 -5.48 -3.56 -5.51
CA SER A 202 -4.71 -4.07 -6.64
C SER A 202 -3.21 -3.79 -6.62
N TRP A 203 -2.64 -3.24 -5.52
CA TRP A 203 -1.21 -2.95 -5.47
C TRP A 203 -0.31 -4.15 -5.75
N ASP A 204 -0.67 -5.35 -5.31
CA ASP A 204 0.08 -6.56 -5.67
C ASP A 204 0.10 -6.79 -7.19
N ARG A 205 -1.03 -6.56 -7.87
CA ARG A 205 -1.17 -6.63 -9.34
C ARG A 205 -0.40 -5.54 -10.07
N VAL A 206 -0.33 -4.32 -9.50
CA VAL A 206 0.55 -3.23 -9.99
C VAL A 206 1.99 -3.74 -10.09
N PHE A 207 2.42 -4.65 -9.20
CA PHE A 207 3.74 -5.27 -9.23
C PHE A 207 3.78 -6.66 -9.89
N GLY A 208 2.67 -7.14 -10.45
CA GLY A 208 2.59 -8.42 -11.16
C GLY A 208 2.71 -9.64 -10.25
N VAL A 209 2.35 -9.52 -8.97
CA VAL A 209 2.43 -10.61 -7.98
C VAL A 209 1.06 -10.92 -7.39
N VAL A 210 0.96 -12.10 -6.78
CA VAL A 210 -0.16 -12.47 -5.90
C VAL A 210 0.27 -12.17 -4.47
N GLY A 211 -0.24 -11.09 -3.90
CA GLY A 211 0.24 -10.55 -2.63
C GLY A 211 -0.14 -11.37 -1.39
N ILE A 212 -1.15 -12.23 -1.52
CA ILE A 212 -1.66 -13.12 -0.45
C ILE A 212 -1.82 -14.51 -1.03
N ASP A 213 -1.14 -15.51 -0.45
CA ASP A 213 -1.17 -16.89 -0.93
C ASP A 213 -2.60 -17.46 -0.89
N PRO A 214 -3.20 -17.82 -2.05
CA PRO A 214 -4.55 -18.39 -2.10
C PRO A 214 -4.69 -19.72 -1.35
N ASN A 215 -3.63 -20.53 -1.31
CA ASN A 215 -3.64 -21.81 -0.59
C ASN A 215 -3.70 -21.56 0.91
N TRP A 216 -2.88 -20.62 1.41
CA TRP A 216 -2.95 -20.21 2.80
C TRP A 216 -4.30 -19.57 3.12
N LEU A 217 -4.82 -18.71 2.24
CA LEU A 217 -6.12 -18.05 2.42
C LEU A 217 -7.24 -19.07 2.56
N ALA A 218 -7.16 -20.20 1.86
CA ALA A 218 -8.06 -21.35 1.99
C ALA A 218 -9.54 -20.95 1.85
N GLY A 219 -9.84 -20.07 0.89
CA GLY A 219 -11.20 -19.58 0.59
C GLY A 219 -11.77 -18.58 1.59
N ARG A 220 -11.02 -18.18 2.64
CA ARG A 220 -11.47 -17.16 3.60
C ARG A 220 -11.50 -15.79 2.92
N GLN A 221 -12.63 -15.09 2.99
CA GLN A 221 -12.75 -13.75 2.41
C GLN A 221 -12.18 -12.65 3.32
N THR A 222 -12.30 -12.82 4.64
CA THR A 222 -11.80 -11.89 5.64
C THR A 222 -10.91 -12.63 6.63
N VAL A 223 -9.72 -12.08 6.91
CA VAL A 223 -8.78 -12.63 7.89
C VAL A 223 -8.18 -11.53 8.75
N GLN A 224 -8.38 -11.61 10.06
CA GLN A 224 -7.65 -10.78 11.01
C GLN A 224 -6.24 -11.35 11.18
N LEU A 225 -5.23 -10.62 10.68
CA LEU A 225 -3.82 -11.00 10.80
C LEU A 225 -3.30 -10.82 12.22
N LYS A 226 -3.89 -9.89 12.98
CA LYS A 226 -3.48 -9.57 14.34
C LYS A 226 -4.70 -9.22 15.19
N GLN A 227 -4.77 -9.74 16.42
CA GLN A 227 -5.90 -9.48 17.31
C GLN A 227 -5.94 -8.02 17.77
N MET A 228 -7.05 -7.33 17.53
CA MET A 228 -7.31 -6.02 18.10
C MET A 228 -7.59 -6.16 19.60
N LYS A 229 -6.74 -5.57 20.46
CA LYS A 229 -6.85 -5.68 21.92
C LYS A 229 -8.14 -5.08 22.55
N HIS A 230 -9.03 -4.46 21.76
CA HIS A 230 -10.22 -3.77 22.26
C HIS A 230 -11.57 -4.38 21.83
N GLN A 231 -11.61 -5.66 21.48
CA GLN A 231 -12.86 -6.42 21.49
C GLN A 231 -12.89 -7.38 22.68
N GLN A 232 -12.76 -6.85 23.90
CA GLN A 232 -13.41 -7.49 25.04
C GLN A 232 -14.88 -7.11 24.94
N VAL A 233 -15.66 -8.02 24.35
CA VAL A 233 -17.11 -8.05 24.48
C VAL A 233 -17.40 -8.02 25.98
N ASN A 234 -18.02 -6.95 26.48
CA ASN A 234 -18.67 -7.00 27.78
C ASN A 234 -19.74 -8.11 27.68
N PRO A 235 -19.63 -9.23 28.42
CA PRO A 235 -20.78 -10.12 28.53
C PRO A 235 -21.87 -9.33 29.23
N SER A 236 -23.04 -9.34 28.59
CA SER A 236 -24.27 -8.72 29.05
C SER A 236 -24.54 -9.04 30.52
N GLN A 237 -24.78 -8.02 31.33
CA GLN A 237 -25.62 -8.08 32.53
C GLN A 237 -26.71 -7.02 32.39
#